data_AF-A0AAN1SXW7-F1
#
_entry.id   AF-A0AAN1SXW7-F1
#
_cell.length_a   1.000
_cell.length_b   1.000
_cell.length_c   1.000
_cell.angle_alpha   90.00
_cell.angle_beta   90.00
_cell.angle_gamma   90.00
#
_symmetry.space_group_name_H-M   'P 1'
#
loop_
_entity.id
_entity.type
_entity.pdbx_description
1 polymer ?
#
loop_
_entity_poly.entity_id
_entity_poly.type
_entity_poly.pdbx_seq_one_letter_code
_entity_poly.pdbx_strand_id
1 'polypeptide(L)'
;MRAQSSVLLLAAITLVGCDRITGAADQKIYDAEAIGYACRLSYKPPEDCMKENESQSPTSILSGWKAADKAIKEGIVDPAMGRHQAAPQPVAPAVAAQSEVKPAEPAAASKVESASAPKAAPEAKKTAVAPNGTKAPR
;
A
#
# COMPACT_ATOMS: atom_id res chain seq x y z
N MET A 1 -30.15 18.96 -39.78
CA MET A 1 -29.67 17.88 -38.89
C MET A 1 -28.14 17.77 -38.83
N ARG A 2 -27.41 17.65 -39.96
CA ARG A 2 -25.93 17.53 -39.95
C ARG A 2 -25.19 18.67 -39.22
N ALA A 3 -25.57 19.92 -39.45
CA ALA A 3 -24.93 21.07 -38.79
C ALA A 3 -25.19 21.13 -37.28
N GLN A 4 -26.37 20.71 -36.81
CA GLN A 4 -26.69 20.64 -35.38
C GLN A 4 -25.89 19.55 -34.67
N SER A 5 -25.70 18.39 -35.30
CA SER A 5 -24.83 17.34 -34.77
C SER A 5 -23.36 17.78 -34.67
N SER A 6 -22.85 18.55 -35.64
CA SER A 6 -21.49 19.09 -35.59
C SER A 6 -21.28 20.10 -34.45
N VAL A 7 -22.26 20.98 -34.19
CA VAL A 7 -22.19 21.97 -33.11
C VAL A 7 -22.25 21.28 -31.73
N LEU A 8 -23.10 20.27 -31.56
CA LEU A 8 -23.15 19.47 -30.32
C LEU A 8 -21.83 18.71 -30.07
N LEU A 9 -21.21 18.18 -31.12
CA LEU A 9 -19.93 17.47 -31.00
C LEU A 9 -18.79 18.42 -30.60
N LEU A 10 -18.72 19.61 -31.21
CA LEU A 10 -17.74 20.63 -30.81
C LEU A 10 -17.95 21.08 -29.37
N ALA A 11 -19.20 21.35 -28.97
CA ALA A 11 -19.52 21.72 -27.60
C ALA A 11 -19.08 20.63 -26.59
N ALA A 12 -19.35 19.36 -26.88
CA ALA A 12 -18.93 18.25 -26.02
C ALA A 12 -17.39 18.15 -25.88
N ILE A 13 -16.64 18.35 -26.96
CA ILE A 13 -15.17 18.34 -26.93
C ILE A 13 -14.63 19.51 -26.10
N THR A 14 -15.23 20.70 -26.20
CA THR A 14 -14.80 21.87 -25.41
C THR A 14 -15.04 21.69 -23.91
N LEU A 15 -16.14 21.04 -23.50
CA LEU A 15 -16.38 20.76 -22.08
C LEU A 15 -15.37 19.76 -21.50
N VAL A 16 -15.08 18.67 -22.22
CA VAL A 16 -14.06 17.68 -21.78
C VAL A 16 -12.65 18.27 -21.82
N GLY A 17 -12.36 19.15 -22.78
CA GLY A 17 -11.11 19.88 -22.86
C GLY A 17 -10.89 20.86 -21.70
N CYS A 18 -11.94 21.49 -21.19
CA CYS A 18 -11.86 22.36 -20.02
C CYS A 18 -11.47 21.59 -18.76
N ASP A 19 -12.03 20.40 -18.50
CA ASP A 19 -11.70 19.60 -17.30
C ASP A 19 -10.21 19.21 -17.25
N ARG A 20 -9.63 18.95 -18.44
CA ARG A 20 -8.19 18.70 -18.63
C ARG A 20 -7.35 19.95 -18.46
N ILE A 21 -7.83 21.12 -18.87
CA ILE A 21 -7.15 22.40 -18.68
C ILE A 21 -7.17 22.86 -17.22
N THR A 22 -8.27 22.61 -16.50
CA THR A 22 -8.40 22.97 -15.08
C THR A 22 -7.72 21.98 -14.14
N GLY A 23 -7.25 20.84 -14.65
CA GLY A 23 -6.57 19.82 -13.86
C GLY A 23 -7.49 19.03 -12.92
N ALA A 24 -8.82 19.11 -13.10
CA ALA A 24 -9.79 18.49 -12.19
C ALA A 24 -9.68 16.95 -12.22
N ALA A 25 -9.42 16.38 -13.40
CA ALA A 25 -9.13 14.96 -13.56
C ALA A 25 -7.87 14.50 -12.80
N ASP A 26 -6.78 15.29 -12.82
CA ASP A 26 -5.55 14.98 -12.08
C ASP A 26 -5.75 15.16 -10.57
N GLN A 27 -6.55 16.16 -10.16
CA GLN A 27 -6.88 16.38 -8.76
C GLN A 27 -7.55 15.17 -8.11
N LYS A 28 -8.44 14.47 -8.83
CA LYS A 28 -9.02 13.20 -8.35
C LYS A 28 -7.98 12.11 -8.11
N ILE A 29 -6.94 12.05 -8.94
CA ILE A 29 -5.85 11.08 -8.78
C ILE A 29 -5.02 11.46 -7.55
N TYR A 30 -4.65 12.72 -7.41
CA TYR A 30 -3.90 13.21 -6.25
C TYR A 30 -4.66 13.05 -4.93
N ASP A 31 -5.98 13.27 -4.93
CA ASP A 31 -6.83 13.04 -3.78
C ASP A 31 -6.81 11.56 -3.37
N ALA A 32 -6.96 10.65 -4.35
CA ALA A 32 -6.91 9.21 -4.10
C ALA A 32 -5.53 8.75 -3.59
N GLU A 33 -4.43 9.30 -4.14
CA GLU A 33 -3.08 9.05 -3.63
C GLU A 33 -2.91 9.60 -2.20
N ALA A 34 -3.39 10.80 -1.91
CA ALA A 34 -3.31 11.40 -0.57
C ALA A 34 -4.08 10.56 0.47
N ILE A 35 -5.26 10.04 0.11
CA ILE A 35 -6.03 9.10 0.95
C ILE A 35 -5.19 7.85 1.24
N GLY A 36 -4.60 7.23 0.21
CA GLY A 36 -3.74 6.06 0.38
C GLY A 36 -2.53 6.33 1.27
N TYR A 37 -1.93 7.51 1.13
CA TYR A 37 -0.82 7.96 1.95
C TYR A 37 -1.22 8.05 3.43
N ALA A 38 -2.34 8.70 3.72
CA ALA A 38 -2.87 8.84 5.09
C ALA A 38 -3.22 7.49 5.72
N CYS A 39 -3.75 6.55 4.92
CA CYS A 39 -4.07 5.20 5.37
C CYS A 39 -2.85 4.44 5.89
N ARG A 40 -1.71 4.58 5.21
CA ARG A 40 -0.46 3.95 5.65
C ARG A 40 0.03 4.52 6.97
N LEU A 41 -0.09 5.84 7.16
CA LEU A 41 0.24 6.51 8.44
C LEU A 41 -0.71 6.11 9.57
N SER A 42 -1.94 5.75 9.22
CA SER A 42 -2.94 5.23 10.15
C SER A 42 -2.79 3.72 10.42
N TYR A 43 -1.71 3.10 9.93
CA TYR A 43 -1.45 1.66 10.04
C TYR A 43 -2.56 0.77 9.46
N LYS A 44 -3.35 1.28 8.51
CA LYS A 44 -4.36 0.48 7.82
C LYS A 44 -3.76 -0.23 6.60
N PRO A 45 -4.19 -1.48 6.32
CA PRO A 45 -3.89 -2.14 5.05
C PRO A 45 -4.60 -1.39 3.90
N PRO A 46 -4.02 -1.37 2.68
CA PRO A 46 -4.58 -0.63 1.56
C PRO A 46 -5.96 -1.15 1.15
N GLU A 47 -6.25 -2.44 1.35
CA GLU A 47 -7.53 -3.07 1.02
C GLU A 47 -8.69 -2.48 1.81
N ASP A 48 -8.50 -2.20 3.09
CA ASP A 48 -9.56 -1.59 3.90
C ASP A 48 -9.80 -0.13 3.50
N CYS A 49 -8.75 0.58 3.10
CA CYS A 49 -8.92 1.94 2.59
C CYS A 49 -9.60 2.00 1.22
N MET A 50 -9.41 1.00 0.36
CA MET A 50 -10.16 0.92 -0.90
C MET A 50 -11.65 0.64 -0.66
N LYS A 51 -12.00 -0.16 0.35
CA LYS A 51 -13.40 -0.40 0.74
C LYS A 51 -14.06 0.86 1.30
N GLU A 52 -13.34 1.62 2.12
CA GLU A 52 -13.85 2.87 2.73
C GLU A 52 -13.92 4.03 1.71
N ASN A 53 -13.23 3.90 0.57
CA ASN A 53 -13.14 4.94 -0.46
C ASN A 53 -13.47 4.39 -1.85
N GLU A 54 -14.60 3.69 -1.98
CA GLU A 54 -15.03 3.05 -3.22
C GLU A 54 -15.24 4.01 -4.42
N SER A 55 -15.44 5.30 -4.14
CA SER A 55 -15.54 6.35 -5.16
C SER A 55 -14.21 6.78 -5.77
N GLN A 56 -13.10 6.31 -5.19
CA GLN A 56 -11.74 6.68 -5.59
C GLN A 56 -11.08 5.56 -6.39
N SER A 57 -10.08 5.93 -7.18
CA SER A 57 -9.30 4.95 -7.95
C SER A 57 -8.48 4.04 -7.01
N PRO A 58 -8.73 2.71 -7.00
CA PRO A 58 -8.00 1.79 -6.11
C PRO A 58 -6.50 1.74 -6.43
N THR A 59 -6.13 1.90 -7.70
CA THR A 59 -4.73 1.96 -8.13
C THR A 59 -4.03 3.21 -7.60
N SER A 60 -4.73 4.34 -7.55
CA SER A 60 -4.20 5.60 -7.04
C SER A 60 -4.05 5.56 -5.51
N ILE A 61 -5.03 5.00 -4.80
CA ILE A 61 -4.91 4.71 -3.35
C ILE A 61 -3.68 3.83 -3.08
N LEU A 62 -3.50 2.74 -3.85
CA LEU A 62 -2.36 1.85 -3.67
C LEU A 62 -1.02 2.54 -3.97
N SER A 63 -0.98 3.44 -4.96
CA SER A 63 0.18 4.28 -5.30
C SER A 63 0.59 5.13 -4.10
N GLY A 64 -0.34 5.90 -3.54
CA GLY A 64 -0.11 6.74 -2.37
C GLY A 64 0.29 5.96 -1.12
N TRP A 65 -0.32 4.79 -0.89
CA TRP A 65 0.03 3.91 0.22
C TRP A 65 1.47 3.42 0.14
N LYS A 66 1.93 3.01 -1.06
CA LYS A 66 3.31 2.59 -1.30
C LYS A 66 4.30 3.75 -1.14
N ALA A 67 3.91 4.95 -1.58
CA ALA A 67 4.72 6.15 -1.39
C ALA A 67 4.94 6.45 0.09
N ALA A 68 3.88 6.39 0.91
CA ALA A 68 4.00 6.52 2.37
C ALA A 68 4.85 5.41 3.00
N ASP A 69 4.67 4.16 2.56
CA ASP A 69 5.44 3.03 3.09
C ASP A 69 6.94 3.17 2.80
N LYS A 70 7.28 3.64 1.59
CA LYS A 70 8.64 4.01 1.22
C LYS A 70 9.17 5.17 2.06
N ALA A 71 8.39 6.23 2.25
CA ALA A 71 8.79 7.39 3.06
C ALA A 71 9.06 7.01 4.52
N ILE A 72 8.29 6.08 5.09
CA ILE A 72 8.53 5.52 6.43
C ILE A 72 9.81 4.70 6.45
N LYS A 73 10.02 3.82 5.46
CA LYS A 73 11.23 2.99 5.36
C LYS A 73 12.51 3.82 5.18
N GLU A 74 12.40 4.94 4.49
CA GLU A 74 13.48 5.91 4.28
C GLU A 74 13.66 6.86 5.47
N GLY A 75 12.81 6.79 6.49
CA GLY A 75 12.88 7.64 7.68
C GLY A 75 12.49 9.11 7.45
N ILE A 76 11.86 9.42 6.32
CA ILE A 76 11.38 10.78 5.98
C ILE A 76 10.15 11.13 6.82
N VAL A 77 9.32 10.13 7.10
CA VAL A 77 8.05 10.29 7.79
C VAL A 77 8.00 9.36 8.99
N ASP A 78 7.70 9.94 10.16
CA ASP A 78 7.46 9.16 11.37
C ASP A 78 6.17 8.35 11.21
N PRO A 79 6.23 7.01 11.31
CA PRO A 79 5.06 6.16 11.22
C PRO A 79 4.00 6.48 12.30
N ALA A 80 4.37 7.11 13.41
CA ALA A 80 3.45 7.45 14.49
C ALA A 80 2.62 8.74 14.25
N MET A 81 2.88 9.51 13.19
CA MET A 81 2.16 10.77 12.94
C MET A 81 0.64 10.60 12.76
N GLY A 82 0.19 9.42 12.31
CA GLY A 82 -1.24 9.10 12.18
C GLY A 82 -1.88 8.52 13.44
N ARG A 83 -1.12 8.30 14.52
CA ARG A 83 -1.69 7.82 15.78
C ARG A 83 -2.47 8.95 16.43
N HIS A 84 -3.79 8.86 16.39
CA HIS A 84 -4.58 9.42 17.48
C HIS A 84 -4.07 8.75 18.75
N GLN A 85 -3.38 9.50 19.63
CA GLN A 85 -3.15 9.02 20.98
C GLN A 85 -4.53 8.70 21.54
N ALA A 86 -4.78 7.43 21.84
CA ALA A 86 -5.95 7.06 22.62
C ALA A 86 -5.91 7.94 23.87
N ALA A 87 -6.98 8.71 24.10
CA ALA A 87 -7.11 9.49 25.33
C ALA A 87 -6.76 8.56 26.50
N PRO A 88 -5.95 9.03 27.47
CA PRO A 88 -5.49 8.17 28.55
C PRO A 88 -6.70 7.50 29.18
N GLN A 89 -6.80 6.18 29.02
CA GLN A 89 -7.82 5.40 29.70
C GLN A 89 -7.59 5.62 31.20
N PRO A 90 -8.60 6.03 31.98
CA PRO A 90 -8.43 6.18 33.41
C PRO A 90 -7.97 4.84 33.97
N VAL A 91 -6.73 4.80 34.47
CA VAL A 91 -6.17 3.64 35.17
C VAL A 91 -7.04 3.40 36.40
N ALA A 92 -7.85 2.34 36.36
CA ALA A 92 -8.46 1.82 37.58
C ALA A 92 -7.31 1.43 38.54
N PRO A 93 -7.36 1.83 39.83
CA PRO A 93 -6.28 1.52 40.75
C PRO A 93 -6.15 0.01 40.90
N ALA A 94 -4.99 -0.51 40.50
CA ALA A 94 -4.57 -1.87 40.78
C ALA A 94 -4.41 -2.03 42.30
N VAL A 95 -5.34 -2.74 42.92
CA VAL A 95 -5.12 -3.29 44.26
C VAL A 95 -4.06 -4.38 44.15
N ALA A 96 -2.86 -4.04 44.60
CA ALA A 96 -1.80 -5.00 44.86
C ALA A 96 -2.18 -5.87 46.07
N ALA A 97 -2.31 -7.17 45.85
CA ALA A 97 -2.12 -8.17 46.90
C ALA A 97 -1.05 -9.14 46.41
N GLN A 98 0.09 -9.07 47.11
CA GLN A 98 1.30 -9.85 46.91
C GLN A 98 1.05 -11.30 47.36
N SER A 99 1.60 -12.28 46.64
CA SER A 99 2.05 -13.54 47.23
C SER A 99 3.26 -14.09 46.46
N GLU A 100 4.40 -13.94 47.13
CA GLU A 100 5.54 -14.86 47.25
C GLU A 100 6.39 -15.27 46.04
N VAL A 101 7.69 -15.01 46.22
CA VAL A 101 8.85 -15.47 45.44
C VAL A 101 9.45 -16.68 46.15
N LYS A 102 9.73 -17.79 45.45
CA LYS A 102 11.09 -18.44 45.33
C LYS A 102 11.04 -19.85 44.68
N PRO A 103 12.19 -20.35 44.16
CA PRO A 103 12.28 -20.94 42.82
C PRO A 103 12.73 -22.42 42.84
N ALA A 104 12.59 -23.10 41.71
CA ALA A 104 13.37 -24.31 41.41
C ALA A 104 13.61 -24.44 39.90
N GLU A 105 14.88 -24.40 39.51
CA GLU A 105 15.43 -24.83 38.22
C GLU A 105 16.02 -26.26 38.39
N PRO A 106 16.59 -26.93 37.36
CA PRO A 106 15.96 -27.67 36.25
C PRO A 106 16.27 -29.19 36.29
N ALA A 107 15.62 -29.97 35.43
CA ALA A 107 16.13 -31.28 35.01
C ALA A 107 15.84 -31.58 33.52
N ALA A 108 16.90 -31.45 32.73
CA ALA A 108 17.37 -32.36 31.68
C ALA A 108 16.42 -32.90 30.58
N ALA A 109 16.72 -32.44 29.36
CA ALA A 109 17.21 -33.23 28.22
C ALA A 109 16.29 -34.16 27.42
N SER A 110 16.07 -33.76 26.16
CA SER A 110 16.25 -34.55 24.91
C SER A 110 16.16 -33.54 23.75
N LYS A 111 17.25 -33.09 23.11
CA LYS A 111 18.19 -33.72 22.17
C LYS A 111 17.52 -34.37 20.95
N VAL A 112 17.48 -33.64 19.83
CA VAL A 112 17.85 -33.99 18.42
C VAL A 112 17.88 -32.62 17.68
N GLU A 113 18.99 -31.95 17.37
CA GLU A 113 20.12 -32.23 16.45
C GLU A 113 19.74 -32.56 14.98
N SER A 114 19.61 -31.53 14.16
CA SER A 114 20.13 -31.43 12.77
C SER A 114 19.55 -30.17 12.11
N ALA A 115 20.23 -29.33 11.35
CA ALA A 115 21.63 -29.01 11.12
C ALA A 115 21.59 -27.70 10.31
N SER A 116 22.38 -26.69 10.68
CA SER A 116 22.86 -25.69 9.71
C SER A 116 23.93 -26.40 8.84
N ALA A 117 24.23 -26.08 7.59
CA ALA A 117 24.47 -24.78 6.97
C ALA A 117 24.71 -25.00 5.43
N PRO A 118 25.10 -23.97 4.65
CA PRO A 118 24.73 -23.76 3.25
C PRO A 118 25.79 -24.20 2.21
N LYS A 119 25.44 -24.21 0.91
CA LYS A 119 26.31 -23.70 -0.19
C LYS A 119 25.66 -23.75 -1.57
N ALA A 120 25.75 -22.59 -2.25
CA ALA A 120 26.14 -22.38 -3.65
C ALA A 120 25.39 -23.10 -4.81
N ALA A 121 24.83 -22.26 -5.68
CA ALA A 121 24.61 -22.52 -7.11
C ALA A 121 25.95 -22.85 -7.83
N PRO A 122 25.96 -23.50 -9.02
CA PRO A 122 25.58 -22.79 -10.25
C PRO A 122 24.86 -23.64 -11.35
N GLU A 123 24.25 -22.87 -12.26
CA GLU A 123 24.15 -23.07 -13.72
C GLU A 123 23.22 -24.13 -14.37
N ALA A 124 22.17 -23.56 -14.98
CA ALA A 124 21.89 -23.56 -16.42
C ALA A 124 21.63 -24.90 -17.16
N LYS A 125 20.36 -25.09 -17.55
CA LYS A 125 20.03 -25.71 -18.84
C LYS A 125 18.76 -25.14 -19.47
N LYS A 126 18.99 -24.32 -20.50
CA LYS A 126 18.18 -24.01 -21.69
C LYS A 126 16.69 -24.35 -21.67
N THR A 127 15.85 -23.31 -21.74
CA THR A 127 14.57 -23.39 -22.45
C THR A 127 14.58 -22.28 -23.50
N ALA A 128 14.79 -22.67 -24.76
CA ALA A 128 14.57 -21.80 -25.90
C ALA A 128 13.06 -21.75 -26.16
N VAL A 129 12.46 -20.57 -25.95
CA VAL A 129 11.12 -20.23 -26.45
C VAL A 129 11.28 -19.03 -27.38
N ALA A 130 10.72 -19.18 -28.57
CA ALA A 130 10.81 -18.25 -29.70
C ALA A 130 10.22 -16.86 -29.42
N PRO A 131 10.75 -15.79 -30.04
CA PRO A 131 9.98 -14.59 -30.28
C PRO A 131 9.28 -14.68 -31.63
N ASN A 132 7.96 -14.52 -31.57
CA ASN A 132 7.08 -14.34 -32.71
C ASN A 132 7.19 -12.87 -33.19
N GLY A 133 7.34 -12.66 -34.50
CA GLY A 133 6.80 -11.51 -35.21
C GLY A 133 7.71 -10.29 -35.46
N THR A 134 8.25 -10.20 -36.68
CA THR A 134 8.46 -8.89 -37.34
C THR A 134 7.95 -8.96 -38.77
N LYS A 135 6.75 -8.42 -38.99
CA LYS A 135 6.18 -8.14 -40.31
C LYS A 135 6.65 -6.74 -40.70
N ALA A 136 7.36 -6.62 -41.81
CA ALA A 136 7.70 -5.35 -42.46
C ALA A 136 7.26 -5.40 -43.94
N PRO A 137 6.95 -4.25 -44.58
CA PRO A 137 6.09 -4.17 -45.75
C PRO A 137 6.85 -4.23 -47.08
N ARG A 138 6.24 -4.88 -48.08
CA ARG A 138 6.25 -4.50 -49.51
C ARG A 138 5.15 -5.26 -50.24
#